data_AF-A0A5L3Q8K4-F1
#
_entry.id   AF-A0A5L3Q8K4-F1
#
_cell.length_a   1.000
_cell.length_b   1.000
_cell.length_c   1.000
_cell.angle_alpha   90.00
_cell.angle_beta   90.00
_cell.angle_gamma   90.00
#
_symmetry.space_group_name_H-M   'P 1'
#
loop_
_entity.id
_entity.type
_entity.pdbx_description
1 polymer ?
#
loop_
_entity_poly.entity_id
_entity_poly.type
_entity_poly.pdbx_seq_one_letter_code
_entity_poly.pdbx_strand_id
1 'polypeptide(L)'
;LVGQALDFVMTKSKTVDWGAYRSDKGKKFVAKAKALGFEWGGDWSGFVDNPHLQFNYKGYGTDTFGKGASTSNSPKPSANANTNSLGLVDYMNLNKLDSSFANRKKLATSYGIKNYSGTASQNTTLLAKLKAGKPHTPASLNKNTYYTENPRKVKTLVQCDLYNSVDFTTKNKTGGTYPAGTIFTITGMAKTKGGTPRLKTKSGYYLTANMKFVKKI
;
A
#
# COMPACT_ATOMS: atom_id res chain seq x y z
N LEU A 1 16.78 13.41 -14.13
CA LEU A 1 16.94 14.02 -12.80
C LEU A 1 15.61 13.96 -12.07
N VAL A 2 15.43 12.95 -11.21
CA VAL A 2 14.29 12.81 -10.29
C VAL A 2 14.82 12.63 -8.87
N GLY A 3 14.01 12.93 -7.86
CA GLY A 3 14.49 12.86 -6.47
C GLY A 3 15.61 13.86 -6.17
N GLN A 4 15.43 15.13 -6.54
CA GLN A 4 16.36 16.20 -6.21
C GLN A 4 16.24 16.52 -4.73
N ALA A 5 17.03 15.83 -3.91
CA ALA A 5 17.29 16.26 -2.55
C ALA A 5 18.73 16.72 -2.41
N LEU A 6 18.92 17.65 -1.49
CA LEU A 6 20.21 18.11 -1.07
C LEU A 6 20.17 18.23 0.45
N ASP A 7 21.32 17.96 1.05
CA ASP A 7 21.56 18.33 2.44
C ASP A 7 22.26 19.68 2.47
N PHE A 8 21.82 20.56 3.35
CA PHE A 8 22.48 21.82 3.62
C PHE A 8 22.90 21.89 5.07
N VAL A 9 23.98 22.62 5.34
CA VAL A 9 24.40 22.97 6.70
C VAL A 9 24.70 24.45 6.77
N MET A 10 24.29 25.08 7.87
CA MET A 10 24.60 26.48 8.12
C MET A 10 26.07 26.60 8.50
N THR A 11 26.74 27.68 8.08
CA THR A 11 28.13 27.95 8.48
C THR A 11 28.22 29.23 9.26
N LYS A 12 29.14 29.25 10.22
CA LYS A 12 29.57 30.45 10.95
C LYS A 12 31.08 30.55 10.74
N SER A 13 31.51 31.48 9.90
CA SER A 13 32.92 31.58 9.48
C SER A 13 33.44 30.26 8.89
N LYS A 14 34.52 29.67 9.43
CA LYS A 14 35.11 28.41 8.94
C LYS A 14 34.49 27.16 9.58
N THR A 15 33.48 27.29 10.43
CA THR A 15 32.87 26.17 11.14
C THR A 15 31.44 25.90 10.66
N VAL A 16 31.11 24.63 10.53
CA VAL A 16 29.72 24.17 10.31
C VAL A 16 28.93 24.24 11.61
N ASP A 17 27.67 24.65 11.51
CA ASP A 17 26.73 24.77 12.62
C ASP A 17 25.49 23.92 12.33
N TRP A 18 25.52 22.68 12.83
CA TRP A 18 24.43 21.71 12.70
C TRP A 18 23.24 22.00 13.63
N GLY A 19 23.33 22.96 14.55
CA GLY A 19 22.24 23.33 15.46
C GLY A 19 21.40 24.50 14.95
N ALA A 20 21.93 25.30 14.02
CA ALA A 20 21.34 26.58 13.62
C ALA A 20 20.13 26.48 12.69
N TYR A 21 19.66 25.29 12.31
CA TYR A 21 18.53 25.12 11.38
C TYR A 21 17.24 25.83 11.84
N ARG A 22 17.00 25.90 13.15
CA ARG A 22 15.82 26.57 13.74
C ARG A 22 16.10 27.99 14.23
N SER A 23 17.30 28.53 14.01
CA SER A 23 17.60 29.95 14.24
C SER A 23 16.81 30.85 13.29
N ASP A 24 16.75 32.15 13.55
CA ASP A 24 16.06 33.10 12.67
C ASP A 24 16.62 33.08 11.24
N LYS A 25 17.93 32.90 11.09
CA LYS A 25 18.57 32.78 9.78
C LYS A 25 18.21 31.45 9.09
N GLY A 26 18.22 30.34 9.85
CA GLY A 26 17.83 29.03 9.35
C GLY A 26 16.37 29.00 8.89
N LYS A 27 15.46 29.57 9.69
CA LYS A 27 14.04 29.72 9.35
C LYS A 27 13.84 30.55 8.07
N LYS A 28 14.59 31.65 7.89
CA LYS A 28 14.54 32.48 6.66
C LYS A 28 15.01 31.70 5.43
N PHE A 29 16.10 30.94 5.56
CA PHE A 29 16.59 30.07 4.48
C PHE A 29 15.56 29.01 4.09
N VAL A 30 15.04 28.28 5.08
CA VAL A 30 14.00 27.26 4.89
C VAL A 30 12.74 27.86 4.26
N ALA A 31 12.30 29.04 4.72
CA ALA A 31 11.16 29.73 4.12
C ALA A 31 11.39 30.05 2.64
N LYS A 32 12.60 30.49 2.26
CA LYS A 32 12.95 30.74 0.86
C LYS A 32 13.00 29.43 0.05
N ALA A 33 13.58 28.36 0.59
CA ALA A 33 13.60 27.06 -0.06
C ALA A 33 12.17 26.54 -0.32
N LYS A 34 11.28 26.66 0.67
CA LYS A 34 9.85 26.35 0.53
C LYS A 34 9.16 27.18 -0.53
N ALA A 35 9.44 28.49 -0.59
CA ALA A 35 8.90 29.37 -1.63
C ALA A 35 9.38 29.01 -3.04
N LEU A 36 10.55 28.38 -3.16
CA LEU A 36 11.07 27.83 -4.41
C LEU A 36 10.50 26.43 -4.72
N GLY A 37 9.63 25.88 -3.87
CA GLY A 37 8.94 24.60 -4.05
C GLY A 37 9.61 23.40 -3.39
N PHE A 38 10.61 23.61 -2.54
CA PHE A 38 11.20 22.53 -1.75
C PHE A 38 10.34 22.17 -0.53
N GLU A 39 10.36 20.90 -0.16
CA GLU A 39 9.91 20.39 1.14
C GLU A 39 11.15 20.24 2.05
N TRP A 40 11.00 20.56 3.33
CA TRP A 40 12.08 20.53 4.30
C TRP A 40 11.90 19.39 5.31
N GLY A 41 12.94 18.59 5.53
CA GLY A 41 12.92 17.45 6.45
C GLY A 41 12.73 17.84 7.91
N GLY A 42 13.05 19.08 8.28
CA GLY A 42 12.79 19.61 9.60
C GLY A 42 11.31 19.78 9.97
N ASP A 43 10.38 19.72 8.99
CA ASP A 43 8.94 19.76 9.24
C ASP A 43 8.31 18.38 9.44
N TRP A 44 9.05 17.29 9.21
CA TRP A 44 8.48 15.94 9.30
C TRP A 44 8.08 15.60 10.74
N SER A 45 6.88 15.08 10.94
CA SER A 45 6.34 14.75 12.28
C SER A 45 6.93 13.48 12.92
N GLY A 46 7.94 12.87 12.28
CA GLY A 46 8.56 11.62 12.71
C GLY A 46 10.08 11.73 12.65
N PHE A 47 10.67 11.25 11.55
CA PHE A 47 12.11 11.33 11.30
C PHE A 47 12.53 12.76 10.94
N VAL A 48 12.55 13.68 11.90
CA VAL A 48 12.95 15.08 11.66
C VAL A 48 14.38 15.12 11.12
N ASP A 49 14.56 15.56 9.88
CA ASP A 49 15.86 15.65 9.20
C ASP A 49 16.15 17.10 8.81
N ASN A 50 16.73 17.87 9.73
CA ASN A 50 16.93 19.31 9.55
C ASN A 50 17.88 19.67 8.38
N PRO A 51 18.92 18.89 8.05
CA PRO A 51 19.73 19.12 6.86
C PRO A 51 18.97 18.91 5.53
N HIS A 52 17.93 18.08 5.50
CA HIS A 52 17.34 17.59 4.24
C HIS A 52 16.38 18.60 3.58
N LEU A 53 16.56 18.85 2.30
CA LEU A 53 15.61 19.53 1.41
C LEU A 53 15.31 18.65 0.20
N GLN A 54 14.06 18.56 -0.23
CA GLN A 54 13.66 17.83 -1.44
C GLN A 54 12.72 18.60 -2.35
N PHE A 55 12.86 18.42 -3.66
CA PHE A 55 11.97 18.99 -4.67
C PHE A 55 11.06 17.91 -5.27
N ASN A 56 9.74 18.02 -5.05
CA ASN A 56 8.74 16.98 -5.35
C ASN A 56 8.25 16.98 -6.81
N TYR A 57 9.12 17.29 -7.78
CA TYR A 57 8.74 17.39 -9.21
C TYR A 57 8.63 16.03 -9.92
N LYS A 58 9.49 15.07 -9.55
CA LYS A 58 9.43 13.68 -10.01
C LYS A 58 9.88 12.75 -8.88
N GLY A 59 9.05 11.74 -8.59
CA GLY A 59 9.25 10.79 -7.50
C GLY A 59 10.59 10.05 -7.59
N TYR A 60 11.18 9.74 -6.43
CA TYR A 60 12.43 8.97 -6.33
C TYR A 60 12.37 7.66 -7.13
N GLY A 61 13.41 7.38 -7.92
CA GLY A 61 13.54 6.12 -8.67
C GLY A 61 12.79 6.06 -10.00
N THR A 62 12.32 7.20 -10.51
CA THR A 62 11.76 7.35 -11.87
C THR A 62 12.79 7.87 -12.89
N ASP A 63 14.06 7.99 -12.51
CA ASP A 63 15.13 8.30 -13.45
C ASP A 63 15.36 7.11 -14.38
N THR A 64 15.24 7.35 -15.68
CA THR A 64 15.82 6.47 -16.69
C THR A 64 17.27 6.88 -16.88
N PHE A 65 18.16 6.39 -16.03
CA PHE A 65 19.58 6.41 -16.35
C PHE A 65 19.76 5.48 -17.55
N GLY A 66 20.34 5.98 -18.65
CA GLY A 66 20.71 5.14 -19.79
C GLY A 66 21.57 3.97 -19.31
N LYS A 67 21.47 2.81 -19.97
CA LYS A 67 22.28 1.61 -19.69
C LYS A 67 23.75 2.03 -19.53
N GLY A 68 24.24 2.12 -18.29
CA GLY A 68 25.57 2.66 -18.01
C GLY A 68 25.78 3.12 -16.56
N ALA A 69 24.73 3.48 -15.82
CA ALA A 69 24.87 3.67 -14.37
C ALA A 69 24.81 2.31 -13.66
N SER A 70 25.94 1.59 -13.69
CA SER A 70 26.18 0.43 -12.82
C SER A 70 25.85 0.78 -11.38
N THR A 71 25.23 -0.18 -10.72
CA THR A 71 25.17 -0.35 -9.27
C THR A 71 26.52 -0.03 -8.64
N SER A 72 26.72 1.20 -8.17
CA SER A 72 27.84 1.49 -7.27
C SER A 72 27.51 0.83 -5.95
N ASN A 73 28.20 -0.28 -5.66
CA ASN A 73 28.28 -0.85 -4.32
C ASN A 73 28.70 0.25 -3.35
N SER A 74 27.73 0.86 -2.64
CA SER A 74 28.04 1.62 -1.44
C SER A 74 28.56 0.64 -0.39
N PRO A 75 29.67 0.95 0.31
CA PRO A 75 30.22 0.06 1.31
C PRO A 75 29.18 -0.17 2.41
N LYS A 76 28.91 -1.46 2.65
CA LYS A 76 28.07 -2.01 3.72
C LYS A 76 28.31 -1.27 5.04
N PRO A 77 27.30 -0.62 5.64
CA PRO A 77 27.38 -0.25 7.04
C PRO A 77 27.44 -1.53 7.87
N SER A 78 28.44 -1.58 8.74
CA SER A 78 28.69 -2.65 9.69
C SER A 78 27.42 -3.05 10.45
N ALA A 79 27.29 -4.35 10.72
CA ALA A 79 26.22 -4.96 11.47
C ALA A 79 26.23 -4.47 12.93
N ASN A 80 25.59 -3.33 13.18
CA ASN A 80 25.04 -2.93 14.48
C ASN A 80 24.22 -1.64 14.31
N ALA A 81 23.02 -1.77 13.75
CA ALA A 81 22.11 -0.65 13.61
C ALA A 81 20.83 -0.93 14.40
N ASN A 82 20.72 -0.21 15.52
CA ASN A 82 19.51 -0.03 16.31
C ASN A 82 18.29 0.14 15.37
N THR A 83 17.25 -0.69 15.55
CA THR A 83 16.09 -0.86 14.64
C THR A 83 15.22 0.41 14.46
N ASN A 84 15.59 1.48 15.16
CA ASN A 84 14.89 2.76 15.19
C ASN A 84 15.30 3.76 14.09
N SER A 85 16.36 3.53 13.31
CA SER A 85 16.84 4.50 12.28
C SER A 85 16.82 4.01 10.82
N LEU A 86 16.27 2.82 10.54
CA LEU A 86 16.25 2.28 9.17
C LEU A 86 15.27 3.05 8.28
N GLY A 87 15.72 3.49 7.09
CA GLY A 87 14.86 4.02 6.04
C GLY A 87 13.92 2.95 5.47
N LEU A 88 12.88 3.36 4.73
CA LEU A 88 11.89 2.43 4.18
C LEU A 88 12.52 1.29 3.36
N VAL A 89 13.44 1.61 2.45
CA VAL A 89 14.10 0.64 1.58
C VAL A 89 14.97 -0.33 2.39
N ASP A 90 15.74 0.17 3.36
CA ASP A 90 16.60 -0.66 4.21
C ASP A 90 15.77 -1.61 5.08
N TYR A 91 14.69 -1.10 5.67
CA TYR A 91 13.74 -1.92 6.41
C TYR A 91 13.15 -3.03 5.52
N MET A 92 12.77 -2.71 4.29
CA MET A 92 12.22 -3.70 3.36
C MET A 92 13.26 -4.76 3.00
N ASN A 93 14.49 -4.37 2.63
CA ASN A 93 15.55 -5.32 2.31
C ASN A 93 15.91 -6.21 3.52
N LEU A 94 15.97 -5.63 4.72
CA LEU A 94 16.23 -6.37 5.96
C LEU A 94 15.15 -7.43 6.24
N ASN A 95 13.88 -7.09 5.98
CA ASN A 95 12.74 -7.99 6.13
C ASN A 95 12.50 -8.86 4.88
N LYS A 96 13.45 -8.89 3.92
CA LYS A 96 13.36 -9.64 2.66
C LYS A 96 12.12 -9.30 1.81
N LEU A 97 11.65 -8.05 1.89
CA LEU A 97 10.58 -7.49 1.07
C LEU A 97 11.17 -6.82 -0.18
N ASP A 98 10.47 -6.92 -1.31
CA ASP A 98 10.83 -6.19 -2.54
C ASP A 98 10.77 -4.67 -2.30
N SER A 99 11.92 -3.99 -2.28
CA SER A 99 12.01 -2.55 -2.03
C SER A 99 11.76 -1.68 -3.28
N SER A 100 11.40 -2.30 -4.42
CA SER A 100 11.09 -1.60 -5.67
C SER A 100 10.02 -0.51 -5.49
N PHE A 101 10.11 0.55 -6.28
CA PHE A 101 9.10 1.61 -6.27
C PHE A 101 7.70 1.06 -6.56
N ALA A 102 7.59 0.11 -7.48
CA ALA A 102 6.33 -0.54 -7.83
C ALA A 102 5.71 -1.27 -6.61
N ASN A 103 6.51 -2.01 -5.84
CA ASN A 103 6.02 -2.67 -4.64
C ASN A 103 5.70 -1.68 -3.52
N ARG A 104 6.57 -0.68 -3.30
CA ARG A 104 6.29 0.41 -2.35
C ARG A 104 4.98 1.14 -2.66
N LYS A 105 4.69 1.42 -3.94
CA LYS A 105 3.42 2.02 -4.39
C LYS A 105 2.21 1.12 -4.10
N LYS A 106 2.34 -0.19 -4.32
CA LYS A 106 1.29 -1.17 -4.00
C LYS A 106 1.01 -1.19 -2.49
N LEU A 107 2.06 -1.26 -1.67
CA LEU A 107 1.94 -1.23 -0.20
C LEU A 107 1.38 0.10 0.30
N ALA A 108 1.88 1.23 -0.21
CA ALA A 108 1.37 2.54 0.15
C ALA A 108 -0.14 2.64 -0.10
N THR A 109 -0.60 2.16 -1.26
CA THR A 109 -2.03 2.12 -1.59
C THR A 109 -2.80 1.22 -0.62
N SER A 110 -2.27 0.04 -0.27
CA SER A 110 -2.94 -0.88 0.69
C SER A 110 -3.00 -0.31 2.10
N TYR A 111 -2.03 0.53 2.49
CA TYR A 111 -2.03 1.25 3.76
C TYR A 111 -2.79 2.58 3.72
N GLY A 112 -3.49 2.89 2.62
CA GLY A 112 -4.34 4.08 2.49
C GLY A 112 -3.60 5.37 2.12
N ILE A 113 -2.33 5.29 1.74
CA ILE A 113 -1.53 6.43 1.26
C ILE A 113 -1.87 6.68 -0.21
N LYS A 114 -2.74 7.65 -0.46
CA LYS A 114 -3.18 8.03 -1.81
C LYS A 114 -2.07 8.75 -2.58
N ASN A 115 -2.09 8.63 -3.92
CA ASN A 115 -1.16 9.30 -4.83
C ASN A 115 0.31 9.12 -4.47
N TYR A 116 0.68 7.88 -4.13
CA TYR A 116 2.06 7.57 -3.75
C TYR A 116 3.03 7.85 -4.90
N SER A 117 3.90 8.84 -4.69
CA SER A 117 4.99 9.27 -5.57
C SER A 117 6.37 9.04 -4.94
N GLY A 118 6.42 8.51 -3.71
CA GLY A 118 7.67 8.16 -3.02
C GLY A 118 8.36 9.35 -2.36
N THR A 119 7.62 10.39 -1.98
CA THR A 119 8.15 11.50 -1.18
C THR A 119 8.65 11.00 0.17
N ALA A 120 9.56 11.72 0.83
CA ALA A 120 10.07 11.28 2.13
C ALA A 120 8.96 11.14 3.18
N SER A 121 8.01 12.09 3.25
CA SER A 121 6.85 11.97 4.13
C SER A 121 6.02 10.71 3.85
N GLN A 122 5.81 10.36 2.58
CA GLN A 122 5.11 9.12 2.20
C GLN A 122 5.92 7.86 2.58
N ASN A 123 7.24 7.87 2.39
CA ASN A 123 8.13 6.78 2.76
C ASN A 123 8.15 6.56 4.29
N THR A 124 8.22 7.65 5.07
CA THR A 124 8.17 7.62 6.54
C THR A 124 6.83 7.11 7.04
N THR A 125 5.72 7.55 6.42
CA THR A 125 4.37 7.05 6.75
C THR A 125 4.26 5.56 6.47
N LEU A 126 4.71 5.10 5.30
CA LEU A 126 4.69 3.69 4.93
C LEU A 126 5.56 2.84 5.87
N LEU A 127 6.77 3.32 6.21
CA LEU A 127 7.66 2.64 7.15
C LEU A 127 7.00 2.50 8.54
N ALA A 128 6.39 3.56 9.07
CA ALA A 128 5.70 3.51 10.35
C ALA A 128 4.56 2.48 10.34
N LYS A 129 3.80 2.41 9.25
CA LYS A 129 2.73 1.41 9.06
C LYS A 129 3.26 -0.02 8.98
N LEU A 130 4.41 -0.24 8.35
CA LEU A 130 5.07 -1.55 8.28
C LEU A 130 5.61 -1.99 9.65
N LYS A 131 6.27 -1.08 10.39
CA LYS A 131 6.79 -1.36 11.75
C LYS A 131 5.69 -1.63 12.78
N ALA A 132 4.51 -1.02 12.62
CA ALA A 132 3.36 -1.20 13.53
C ALA A 132 2.69 -2.59 13.47
N GLY A 133 3.28 -3.57 12.77
CA GLY A 133 2.97 -5.00 12.95
C GLY A 133 1.60 -5.47 12.44
N LYS A 134 0.84 -4.62 11.74
CA LYS A 134 -0.30 -5.10 10.93
C LYS A 134 0.15 -5.23 9.47
N PRO A 135 0.46 -6.45 9.00
CA PRO A 135 0.72 -6.66 7.59
C PRO A 135 -0.58 -6.45 6.82
N HIS A 136 -0.72 -5.30 6.16
CA HIS A 136 -1.37 -5.34 4.87
C HIS A 136 -0.31 -5.83 3.89
N THR A 137 -0.27 -7.15 3.78
CA THR A 137 0.20 -7.86 2.60
C THR A 137 -0.13 -7.00 1.37
N PRO A 138 0.76 -6.91 0.36
CA PRO A 138 0.38 -6.32 -0.92
C PRO A 138 -0.98 -6.89 -1.31
N ALA A 139 -1.78 -6.13 -2.04
CA ALA A 139 -2.83 -6.75 -2.85
C ALA A 139 -2.16 -7.74 -3.85
N SER A 140 -1.74 -8.91 -3.36
CA SER A 140 -2.29 -10.15 -3.83
C SER A 140 -3.79 -9.93 -3.85
N LEU A 141 -4.33 -9.73 -5.04
CA LEU A 141 -5.73 -9.98 -5.30
C LEU A 141 -6.13 -11.23 -4.51
N ASN A 142 -7.27 -11.16 -3.82
CA ASN A 142 -7.97 -12.28 -3.16
C ASN A 142 -7.78 -12.42 -1.64
N LYS A 143 -8.35 -11.47 -0.88
CA LYS A 143 -9.10 -11.82 0.35
C LYS A 143 -10.50 -11.21 0.39
N ASN A 144 -11.08 -10.84 -0.76
CA ASN A 144 -12.54 -10.80 -0.80
C ASN A 144 -13.01 -12.24 -0.66
N THR A 145 -13.50 -12.60 0.53
CA THR A 145 -14.09 -13.92 0.75
C THR A 145 -15.34 -14.07 -0.09
N TYR A 146 -15.93 -12.98 -0.55
CA TYR A 146 -17.15 -12.97 -1.33
C TYR A 146 -17.04 -12.10 -2.60
N TYR A 147 -17.76 -12.49 -3.65
CA TYR A 147 -18.06 -11.61 -4.76
C TYR A 147 -18.91 -10.42 -4.28
N THR A 148 -18.45 -9.20 -4.59
CA THR A 148 -19.16 -7.93 -4.32
C THR A 148 -19.78 -7.32 -5.59
N GLU A 149 -19.50 -7.91 -6.75
CA GLU A 149 -20.05 -7.56 -8.06
C GLU A 149 -20.59 -8.81 -8.73
N ASN A 150 -21.54 -8.66 -9.66
CA ASN A 150 -22.20 -9.79 -10.29
C ASN A 150 -21.21 -10.58 -11.19
N PRO A 151 -20.88 -11.84 -10.87
CA PRO A 151 -19.96 -12.64 -11.67
C PRO A 151 -20.54 -13.14 -13.00
N ARG A 152 -21.86 -12.98 -13.25
CA ARG A 152 -22.64 -13.46 -14.41
C ARG A 152 -22.73 -14.99 -14.51
N LYS A 153 -21.62 -15.71 -14.37
CA LYS A 153 -21.57 -17.17 -14.29
C LYS A 153 -20.60 -17.60 -13.20
N VAL A 154 -20.96 -18.68 -12.49
CA VAL A 154 -20.10 -19.30 -11.48
C VAL A 154 -20.17 -20.82 -11.58
N LYS A 155 -19.07 -21.47 -11.21
CA LYS A 155 -18.97 -22.92 -11.01
C LYS A 155 -18.80 -23.20 -9.52
N THR A 156 -19.54 -24.18 -8.98
CA THR A 156 -19.35 -24.63 -7.60
C THR A 156 -18.01 -25.35 -7.45
N LEU A 157 -17.30 -25.07 -6.36
CA LEU A 157 -16.05 -25.74 -5.99
C LEU A 157 -16.27 -26.88 -5.00
N VAL A 158 -17.37 -26.81 -4.26
CA VAL A 158 -17.84 -27.82 -3.30
C VAL A 158 -19.35 -27.99 -3.45
N GLN A 159 -19.94 -28.95 -2.74
CA GLN A 159 -21.39 -29.06 -2.67
C GLN A 159 -22.01 -27.76 -2.15
N CYS A 160 -22.99 -27.21 -2.87
CA CYS A 160 -23.68 -25.99 -2.50
C CYS A 160 -25.20 -26.21 -2.54
N ASP A 161 -25.89 -25.68 -1.54
CA ASP A 161 -27.35 -25.62 -1.52
C ASP A 161 -27.86 -24.29 -2.08
N LEU A 162 -29.07 -24.32 -2.64
CA LEU A 162 -29.80 -23.13 -3.06
C LEU A 162 -30.93 -22.78 -2.09
N TYR A 163 -31.11 -21.49 -1.86
CA TYR A 163 -32.03 -20.97 -0.85
C TYR A 163 -33.05 -20.00 -1.45
N ASN A 164 -34.30 -20.01 -0.99
CA ASN A 164 -35.32 -19.04 -1.44
C ASN A 164 -35.19 -17.65 -0.77
N SER A 165 -34.23 -17.50 0.16
CA SER A 165 -33.94 -16.26 0.88
C SER A 165 -32.43 -16.04 0.99
N VAL A 166 -32.03 -14.80 1.28
CA VAL A 166 -30.64 -14.43 1.58
C VAL A 166 -30.14 -15.02 2.90
N ASP A 167 -31.06 -15.38 3.80
CA ASP A 167 -30.78 -16.02 5.08
C ASP A 167 -30.74 -17.53 4.92
N PHE A 168 -29.53 -18.10 4.99
CA PHE A 168 -29.28 -19.51 4.71
C PHE A 168 -29.59 -20.36 5.95
N THR A 169 -30.86 -20.71 6.10
CA THR A 169 -31.39 -21.59 7.15
C THR A 169 -31.93 -22.87 6.53
N THR A 170 -32.09 -23.93 7.32
CA THR A 170 -32.68 -25.20 6.84
C THR A 170 -34.07 -25.00 6.22
N LYS A 171 -34.89 -24.12 6.78
CA LYS A 171 -36.23 -23.78 6.25
C LYS A 171 -36.16 -23.16 4.85
N ASN A 172 -35.13 -22.37 4.58
CA ASN A 172 -34.99 -21.65 3.32
C ASN A 172 -34.28 -22.48 2.25
N LYS A 173 -33.76 -23.66 2.59
CA LYS A 173 -32.99 -24.56 1.71
C LYS A 173 -33.89 -25.36 0.76
N THR A 174 -34.64 -24.66 -0.09
CA THR A 174 -35.69 -25.23 -0.94
C THR A 174 -35.30 -25.34 -2.42
N GLY A 175 -34.15 -24.79 -2.82
CA GLY A 175 -33.73 -24.76 -4.22
C GLY A 175 -32.89 -25.98 -4.67
N GLY A 176 -32.72 -26.98 -3.80
CA GLY A 176 -31.93 -28.18 -4.07
C GLY A 176 -30.46 -28.09 -3.62
N THR A 177 -29.78 -29.25 -3.66
CA THR A 177 -28.37 -29.44 -3.31
C THR A 177 -27.59 -29.87 -4.54
N TYR A 178 -26.49 -29.19 -4.84
CA TYR A 178 -25.72 -29.40 -6.06
C TYR A 178 -24.28 -29.75 -5.75
N PRO A 179 -23.67 -30.72 -6.44
CA PRO A 179 -22.29 -31.13 -6.18
C PRO A 179 -21.27 -30.08 -6.64
N ALA A 180 -19.99 -30.34 -6.37
CA ALA A 180 -18.91 -29.58 -6.95
C ALA A 180 -18.95 -29.69 -8.50
N GLY A 181 -18.64 -28.58 -9.17
CA GLY A 181 -18.54 -28.52 -10.62
C GLY A 181 -19.81 -28.06 -11.35
N THR A 182 -20.93 -27.89 -10.65
CA THR A 182 -22.17 -27.36 -11.22
C THR A 182 -22.03 -25.89 -11.60
N ILE A 183 -22.56 -25.53 -12.77
CA ILE A 183 -22.50 -24.16 -13.30
C ILE A 183 -23.85 -23.46 -13.11
N PHE A 184 -23.82 -22.24 -12.58
CA PHE A 184 -24.98 -21.38 -12.42
C PHE A 184 -24.83 -20.10 -13.22
N THR A 185 -25.93 -19.70 -13.88
CA THR A 185 -26.09 -18.34 -14.41
C THR A 185 -26.62 -17.44 -13.31
N ILE A 186 -25.96 -16.32 -13.06
CA ILE A 186 -26.25 -15.35 -12.01
C ILE A 186 -26.90 -14.11 -12.63
N THR A 187 -28.15 -13.86 -12.26
CA THR A 187 -28.97 -12.74 -12.77
C THR A 187 -28.84 -11.49 -11.90
N GLY A 188 -28.46 -11.65 -10.64
CA GLY A 188 -28.30 -10.52 -9.73
C GLY A 188 -27.63 -10.88 -8.42
N MET A 189 -27.64 -9.94 -7.49
CA MET A 189 -27.10 -10.12 -6.15
C MET A 189 -28.02 -9.50 -5.11
N ALA A 190 -27.97 -10.03 -3.90
CA ALA A 190 -28.62 -9.45 -2.73
C ALA A 190 -27.69 -9.53 -1.53
N LYS A 191 -28.02 -8.82 -0.45
CA LYS A 191 -27.28 -8.85 0.81
C LYS A 191 -28.22 -9.22 1.96
N THR A 192 -27.71 -9.94 2.95
CA THR A 192 -28.40 -10.08 4.23
C THR A 192 -28.46 -8.73 4.95
N LYS A 193 -29.24 -8.65 6.05
CA LYS A 193 -29.23 -7.47 6.94
C LYS A 193 -27.83 -7.12 7.46
N GLY A 194 -26.99 -8.13 7.68
CA GLY A 194 -25.58 -7.98 8.07
C GLY A 194 -24.62 -7.64 6.92
N GLY A 195 -25.12 -7.40 5.71
CA GLY A 195 -24.31 -7.00 4.56
C GLY A 195 -23.66 -8.15 3.80
N THR A 196 -23.89 -9.41 4.19
CA THR A 196 -23.27 -10.57 3.54
C THR A 196 -23.88 -10.80 2.15
N PRO A 197 -23.09 -10.75 1.07
CA PRO A 197 -23.62 -10.88 -0.28
C PRO A 197 -24.02 -12.33 -0.63
N ARG A 198 -25.01 -12.44 -1.50
CA ARG A 198 -25.60 -13.67 -2.07
C ARG A 198 -25.82 -13.49 -3.56
N LEU A 199 -25.58 -14.54 -4.33
CA LEU A 199 -25.78 -14.56 -5.78
C LEU A 199 -27.19 -15.05 -6.09
N LYS A 200 -27.96 -14.32 -6.90
CA LYS A 200 -29.28 -14.74 -7.37
C LYS A 200 -29.12 -15.51 -8.68
N THR A 201 -29.51 -16.77 -8.71
CA THR A 201 -29.44 -17.63 -9.90
C THR A 201 -30.56 -17.29 -10.89
N LYS A 202 -30.46 -17.81 -12.12
CA LYS A 202 -31.55 -17.71 -13.12
C LYS A 202 -32.87 -18.32 -12.65
N SER A 203 -32.83 -19.34 -11.78
CA SER A 203 -34.03 -19.93 -11.17
C SER A 203 -34.65 -19.09 -10.05
N GLY A 204 -34.03 -17.96 -9.68
CA GLY A 204 -34.54 -17.04 -8.66
C GLY A 204 -34.05 -17.35 -7.24
N TYR A 205 -33.42 -18.51 -7.02
CA TYR A 205 -32.83 -18.90 -5.73
C TYR A 205 -31.48 -18.21 -5.48
N TYR A 206 -31.05 -18.23 -4.23
CA TYR A 206 -29.81 -17.66 -3.74
C TYR A 206 -28.74 -18.73 -3.53
N LEU A 207 -27.54 -18.43 -4.02
CA LEU A 207 -26.31 -19.19 -3.87
C LEU A 207 -25.29 -18.35 -3.08
N THR A 208 -24.37 -19.01 -2.39
CA THR A 208 -23.27 -18.33 -1.70
C THR A 208 -22.45 -17.49 -2.67
N ALA A 209 -22.09 -16.26 -2.28
CA ALA A 209 -21.12 -15.46 -3.00
C ALA A 209 -19.67 -15.78 -2.58
N ASN A 210 -19.48 -16.74 -1.65
CA ASN A 210 -18.19 -17.02 -1.06
C ASN A 210 -17.26 -17.70 -2.07
N MET A 211 -16.13 -17.07 -2.36
CA MET A 211 -15.15 -17.49 -3.37
C MET A 211 -14.45 -18.82 -3.02
N LYS A 212 -14.57 -19.31 -1.78
CA LYS A 212 -14.12 -20.67 -1.40
C LYS A 212 -15.08 -21.77 -1.90
N PHE A 213 -16.34 -21.42 -2.15
CA PHE A 213 -17.40 -22.36 -2.52
C PHE A 213 -17.78 -22.26 -3.99
N VAL A 214 -17.53 -21.11 -4.60
CA VAL A 214 -17.86 -20.83 -6.01
C VAL A 214 -16.75 -20.04 -6.69
N LYS A 215 -16.53 -20.29 -7.98
CA LYS A 215 -15.56 -19.58 -8.81
C LYS A 215 -16.23 -19.02 -10.06
N LYS A 216 -16.00 -17.74 -10.36
CA LYS A 216 -16.41 -17.09 -11.62
C LYS A 216 -15.77 -17.82 -12.80
N ILE A 217 -16.56 -18.02 -13.86
CA ILE A 217 -16.14 -18.61 -15.13
C ILE A 217 -16.56 -17.73 -16.30
#